data_AF-A0A7S0R911-F1
#
_entry.id   AF-A0A7S0R911-F1
#
_cell.length_a   1.000
_cell.length_b   1.000
_cell.length_c   1.000
_cell.angle_alpha   90.00
_cell.angle_beta   90.00
_cell.angle_gamma   90.00
#
_symmetry.space_group_name_H-M   'P 1'
#
loop_
_entity.id
_entity.type
_entity.pdbx_description
1 polymer ?
#
loop_
_entity_poly.entity_id
_entity_poly.type
_entity_poly.pdbx_seq_one_letter_code
_entity_poly.pdbx_strand_id
1 'polypeptide(L)'
;VKVARLLADTSTGAFYPTLFVLVTEVMDTAGRLVFDRIRNKAEREDDGTEVAVLPPNFTSDDVRLEARETCGNWFYKISAIPDLLPRIYMELAIVRCMHFLQRPPPVSTFERLVGMMRGIADPLAAVYVRTYLVRG
;
A
#
# COMPACT_ATOMS: atom_id res chain seq x y z
N VAL A 1 2.68 9.43 -5.20
CA VAL A 1 1.67 10.10 -6.07
C VAL A 1 2.17 10.33 -7.50
N LYS A 2 3.18 11.19 -7.74
CA LYS A 2 3.62 11.56 -9.11
C LYS A 2 3.96 10.36 -10.00
N VAL A 3 4.72 9.38 -9.48
CA VAL A 3 5.09 8.16 -10.22
C VAL A 3 3.86 7.31 -10.57
N ALA A 4 2.92 7.13 -9.63
CA ALA A 4 1.69 6.37 -9.88
C ALA A 4 0.79 7.01 -10.94
N ARG A 5 0.82 8.35 -11.08
CA ARG A 5 0.06 9.06 -12.11
C ARG A 5 0.52 8.71 -13.53
N LEU A 6 1.75 8.22 -13.71
CA LEU A 6 2.21 7.77 -15.04
C LEU A 6 1.36 6.61 -15.58
N LEU A 7 0.75 5.80 -14.71
CA LEU A 7 -0.14 4.71 -15.12
C LEU A 7 -1.49 5.18 -15.66
N ALA A 8 -1.80 6.47 -15.54
CA ALA A 8 -2.97 7.06 -16.20
C ALA A 8 -2.71 7.33 -17.69
N ASP A 9 -1.45 7.36 -18.14
CA ASP A 9 -1.11 7.58 -19.54
C ASP A 9 -1.07 6.26 -20.32
N THR A 10 -2.25 5.86 -20.81
CA THR A 10 -2.45 4.65 -21.61
C THR A 10 -2.15 4.85 -23.10
N SER A 11 -1.82 6.09 -23.51
CA SER A 11 -1.46 6.42 -24.90
C SER A 11 -0.14 5.80 -25.36
N THR A 12 0.69 5.37 -24.41
CA THR A 12 1.96 4.66 -24.65
C THR A 12 1.80 3.30 -25.34
N GLY A 13 0.58 2.76 -25.40
CA GLY A 13 0.22 1.57 -26.16
C GLY A 13 1.10 0.36 -25.81
N ALA A 14 1.92 -0.09 -26.76
CA ALA A 14 2.78 -1.26 -26.60
C ALA A 14 3.84 -1.11 -25.48
N PHE A 15 4.17 0.11 -25.05
CA PHE A 15 5.13 0.37 -23.97
C PHE A 15 4.50 0.40 -22.57
N TYR A 16 3.17 0.40 -22.48
CA TYR A 16 2.45 0.39 -21.21
C TYR A 16 2.85 -0.76 -20.26
N PRO A 17 3.06 -2.02 -20.72
CA PRO A 17 3.51 -3.10 -19.84
C PRO A 17 4.86 -2.79 -19.16
N THR A 18 5.82 -2.23 -19.90
CA THR A 18 7.13 -1.84 -19.37
C THR A 18 7.00 -0.71 -18.35
N LEU A 19 6.21 0.32 -18.68
CA LEU A 19 5.90 1.42 -17.76
C LEU A 19 5.27 0.89 -16.47
N PHE A 20 4.33 -0.04 -16.58
CA PHE A 20 3.67 -0.68 -15.45
C PHE A 20 4.65 -1.38 -14.52
N VAL A 21 5.56 -2.21 -15.06
CA VAL A 21 6.57 -2.90 -14.25
C VAL A 21 7.44 -1.91 -13.49
N LEU A 22 7.99 -0.90 -14.19
CA LEU A 22 8.86 0.10 -13.57
C LEU A 22 8.16 0.88 -12.45
N VAL A 23 6.91 1.32 -12.70
CA VAL A 23 6.16 2.06 -11.69
C VAL A 23 5.83 1.17 -10.49
N THR A 24 5.40 -0.07 -10.73
CA THR A 24 5.00 -0.98 -9.64
C THR A 24 6.17 -1.45 -8.79
N GLU A 25 7.38 -1.58 -9.34
CA GLU A 25 8.59 -1.82 -8.55
C GLU A 25 8.91 -0.67 -7.57
N VAL A 26 8.71 0.57 -8.02
CA VAL A 26 8.83 1.75 -7.15
C VAL A 26 7.76 1.73 -6.06
N MET A 27 6.52 1.36 -6.41
CA MET A 27 5.42 1.23 -5.44
C MET A 27 5.72 0.15 -4.40
N ASP A 28 6.18 -1.03 -4.81
CA ASP A 28 6.56 -2.12 -3.92
C ASP A 28 7.68 -1.71 -2.96
N THR A 29 8.67 -0.98 -3.48
CA THR A 29 9.78 -0.46 -2.67
C THR A 29 9.27 0.54 -1.64
N ALA A 30 8.41 1.48 -2.03
CA ALA A 30 7.78 2.41 -1.11
C ALA A 30 6.96 1.67 -0.04
N GLY A 31 6.19 0.65 -0.43
CA GLY A 31 5.42 -0.20 0.47
C GLY A 31 6.28 -0.92 1.51
N ARG A 32 7.41 -1.52 1.08
CA ARG A 32 8.40 -2.14 1.97
C ARG A 32 8.98 -1.13 2.96
N LEU A 33 9.43 0.03 2.47
CA LEU A 33 10.02 1.07 3.33
C LEU A 33 9.03 1.61 4.37
N VAL A 34 7.74 1.75 4.02
CA VAL A 34 6.69 2.12 4.97
C VAL A 34 6.49 1.03 6.02
N PHE A 35 6.42 -0.23 5.60
CA PHE A 35 6.29 -1.36 6.49
C PHE A 35 7.46 -1.45 7.48
N ASP A 36 8.70 -1.37 7.00
CA ASP A 36 9.91 -1.41 7.81
C ASP A 36 9.95 -0.24 8.80
N ARG A 37 9.53 0.96 8.37
CA ARG A 37 9.43 2.12 9.25
C ARG A 37 8.42 1.90 10.39
N ILE A 38 7.25 1.36 10.09
CA ILE A 38 6.22 1.08 11.10
C ILE A 38 6.69 -0.02 12.05
N ARG A 39 7.31 -1.09 11.53
CA ARG A 39 7.91 -2.15 12.35
C ARG A 39 8.97 -1.58 13.29
N ASN A 40 9.90 -0.77 12.80
CA ASN A 40 10.91 -0.13 13.63
C ASN A 40 10.27 0.71 14.75
N LYS A 41 9.20 1.45 14.45
CA LYS A 41 8.45 2.23 15.46
C LYS A 41 7.71 1.35 16.48
N ALA A 42 7.38 0.11 16.12
CA ALA A 42 6.78 -0.86 17.05
C ALA A 42 7.82 -1.54 17.95
N GLU A 43 9.03 -1.73 17.44
CA GLU A 43 10.10 -2.50 18.10
C GLU A 43 11.09 -1.62 18.87
N ARG A 44 11.20 -0.33 18.52
CA ARG A 44 12.24 0.58 19.03
C ARG A 44 11.68 1.91 19.50
N GLU A 45 12.36 2.54 20.44
CA GLU A 45 12.17 3.95 20.80
C GLU A 45 12.82 4.90 19.78
N ASP A 46 12.50 6.19 19.90
CA ASP A 46 13.03 7.24 19.01
C ASP A 46 14.56 7.43 19.13
N ASP A 47 15.16 7.02 20.25
CA ASP A 47 16.62 7.00 20.45
C ASP A 47 17.30 5.75 19.89
N GLY A 48 16.52 4.81 19.34
CA GLY A 48 17.00 3.56 18.76
C GLY A 48 17.06 2.38 19.73
N THR A 49 16.70 2.56 21.01
CA THR A 49 16.64 1.49 22.01
C THR A 49 15.58 0.45 21.62
N GLU A 50 15.94 -0.83 21.63
CA GLU A 50 15.00 -1.91 21.37
C GLU A 50 14.10 -2.16 22.58
N VAL A 51 12.79 -2.12 22.37
CA VAL A 51 11.75 -2.29 23.41
C VAL A 51 11.18 -3.70 23.36
N ALA A 52 10.93 -4.22 22.15
CA ALA A 52 10.39 -5.54 21.91
C ALA A 52 10.68 -5.96 20.46
N VAL A 53 10.61 -7.26 20.19
CA VAL A 53 10.66 -7.79 18.82
C VAL A 53 9.27 -8.35 18.50
N LEU A 54 8.69 -7.94 17.37
CA LEU A 54 7.40 -8.48 16.96
C LEU A 54 7.56 -9.95 16.53
N PRO A 55 6.74 -10.87 17.05
CA PRO A 55 6.77 -12.26 16.60
C PRO A 55 6.41 -12.37 15.11
N PRO A 56 6.83 -13.43 14.40
CA PRO A 56 6.54 -13.58 12.96
C PRO A 56 5.06 -13.48 12.57
N ASN A 57 4.17 -13.87 13.48
CA ASN A 57 2.72 -13.89 13.35
C ASN A 57 2.03 -12.92 14.33
N PHE A 58 2.69 -11.80 14.63
CA PHE A 58 2.14 -10.76 15.49
C PHE A 58 0.75 -10.31 15.03
N THR A 59 -0.04 -9.77 15.94
CA THR A 59 -1.33 -9.15 15.67
C THR A 59 -1.30 -7.69 16.08
N SER A 60 -2.34 -6.93 15.76
CA SER A 60 -2.48 -5.53 16.20
C SER A 60 -2.44 -5.34 17.72
N ASP A 61 -2.64 -6.41 18.50
CA ASP A 61 -2.58 -6.40 19.95
C ASP A 61 -1.13 -6.38 20.47
N ASP A 62 -0.18 -6.91 19.68
CA ASP A 62 1.25 -6.94 19.97
C ASP A 62 1.96 -5.63 19.57
N VAL A 63 1.27 -4.74 18.85
CA VAL A 63 1.84 -3.53 18.27
C VAL A 63 1.60 -2.33 19.18
N ARG A 64 2.69 -1.63 19.55
CA ARG A 64 2.66 -0.38 20.32
C ARG A 64 1.71 0.65 19.71
N LEU A 65 1.01 1.40 20.56
CA LEU A 65 0.01 2.40 20.15
C LEU A 65 0.58 3.39 19.11
N GLU A 66 1.76 3.96 19.36
CA GLU A 66 2.40 4.92 18.46
C GLU A 66 2.64 4.37 17.04
N ALA A 67 3.00 3.09 16.93
CA ALA A 67 3.22 2.44 15.65
C ALA A 67 1.90 2.21 14.91
N ARG A 68 0.83 1.85 15.64
CA ARG A 68 -0.53 1.75 15.07
C ARG A 68 -1.03 3.11 14.59
N GLU A 69 -0.84 4.17 15.37
CA GLU A 69 -1.19 5.53 14.97
C GLU A 69 -0.41 5.98 13.74
N THR A 70 0.89 5.68 13.70
CA THR A 70 1.74 5.93 12.53
C THR A 70 1.22 5.19 11.30
N CYS A 71 0.84 3.92 11.44
CA CYS A 71 0.24 3.14 10.36
C CYS A 71 -1.11 3.72 9.90
N GLY A 72 -1.99 4.06 10.83
CA GLY A 72 -3.27 4.71 10.53
C GLY A 72 -3.09 6.03 9.78
N ASN A 73 -2.10 6.83 10.18
CA ASN A 73 -1.75 8.07 9.51
C ASN A 73 -1.28 7.86 8.05
N TRP A 74 -0.58 6.76 7.75
CA TRP A 74 -0.24 6.42 6.36
C TRP A 74 -1.48 6.14 5.53
N PHE A 75 -2.41 5.32 6.02
CA PHE A 75 -3.67 5.05 5.34
C PHE A 75 -4.53 6.31 5.18
N TYR A 76 -4.62 7.16 6.21
CA TYR A 76 -5.34 8.43 6.15
C TYR A 76 -4.75 9.38 5.10
N LYS A 77 -3.42 9.52 5.05
CA LYS A 77 -2.76 10.37 4.05
C LYS A 77 -2.98 9.86 2.63
N ILE A 78 -2.99 8.54 2.44
CA ILE A 78 -3.23 7.94 1.12
C ILE A 78 -4.70 8.08 0.72
N SER A 79 -5.66 7.84 1.62
CA SER A 79 -7.09 7.96 1.32
C SER A 79 -7.49 9.39 0.94
N ALA A 80 -6.74 10.39 1.42
CA ALA A 80 -6.91 11.80 1.06
C ALA A 80 -6.42 12.18 -0.35
N ILE A 81 -5.78 11.26 -1.10
CA ILE A 81 -5.27 11.55 -2.46
C ILE A 81 -6.44 11.68 -3.43
N PRO A 82 -6.71 12.82 -4.07
CA PRO A 82 -7.93 13.02 -4.86
C PRO A 82 -8.05 12.07 -6.06
N ASP A 83 -6.94 11.75 -6.72
CA ASP A 83 -6.94 10.89 -7.91
C ASP A 83 -7.15 9.41 -7.56
N LEU A 84 -8.16 8.80 -8.17
CA LEU A 84 -8.53 7.40 -7.92
C LEU A 84 -7.38 6.42 -8.20
N LEU A 85 -6.78 6.49 -9.39
CA LEU A 85 -5.80 5.49 -9.83
C LEU A 85 -4.52 5.50 -8.96
N PRO A 86 -3.85 6.66 -8.74
CA PRO A 86 -2.75 6.74 -7.78
C PRO A 86 -3.14 6.25 -6.38
N ARG A 87 -4.33 6.60 -5.88
CA ARG A 87 -4.82 6.18 -4.56
C ARG A 87 -4.84 4.65 -4.46
N ILE A 88 -5.48 3.97 -5.41
CA ILE A 88 -5.56 2.49 -5.43
C ILE A 88 -4.17 1.85 -5.41
N TYR A 89 -3.25 2.29 -6.28
CA TYR A 89 -1.89 1.72 -6.33
C TYR A 89 -1.12 1.93 -5.02
N MET A 90 -1.23 3.10 -4.39
CA MET A 90 -0.58 3.36 -3.11
C MET A 90 -1.20 2.57 -1.95
N GLU A 91 -2.52 2.43 -1.92
CA GLU A 91 -3.19 1.59 -0.91
C GLU A 91 -2.80 0.12 -1.05
N LEU A 92 -2.72 -0.40 -2.28
CA LEU A 92 -2.26 -1.76 -2.56
C LEU A 92 -0.79 -1.95 -2.15
N ALA A 93 0.08 -0.99 -2.46
CA ALA A 93 1.50 -1.05 -2.09
C ALA A 93 1.72 -1.17 -0.57
N ILE A 94 0.88 -0.51 0.24
CA ILE A 94 0.98 -0.57 1.70
C ILE A 94 -0.01 -1.55 2.34
N VAL A 95 -0.74 -2.37 1.57
CA VAL A 95 -1.83 -3.20 2.12
C VAL A 95 -1.36 -4.13 3.23
N ARG A 96 -0.13 -4.63 3.16
CA ARG A 96 0.51 -5.45 4.21
C ARG A 96 0.63 -4.72 5.55
N CYS A 97 0.69 -3.40 5.55
CA CYS A 97 0.70 -2.59 6.78
C CYS A 97 -0.63 -2.67 7.54
N MET A 98 -1.72 -3.15 6.92
CA MET A 98 -2.96 -3.44 7.65
C MET A 98 -2.75 -4.44 8.79
N HIS A 99 -1.72 -5.27 8.72
CA HIS A 99 -1.40 -6.22 9.79
C HIS A 99 -1.08 -5.54 11.13
N PHE A 100 -0.57 -4.30 11.09
CA PHE A 100 -0.35 -3.49 12.30
C PHE A 100 -1.65 -2.96 12.92
N LEU A 101 -2.76 -2.93 12.17
CA LEU A 101 -4.01 -2.32 12.58
C LEU A 101 -5.11 -3.34 12.89
N GLN A 102 -5.06 -4.50 12.26
CA GLN A 102 -6.08 -5.53 12.41
C GLN A 102 -5.51 -6.92 12.14
N ARG A 103 -6.24 -7.94 12.61
CA ARG A 103 -5.90 -9.34 12.32
C ARG A 103 -6.14 -9.64 10.82
N PRO A 104 -5.22 -10.36 10.16
CA PRO A 104 -5.39 -10.73 8.77
C PRO A 104 -6.44 -11.86 8.62
N PRO A 105 -7.04 -12.03 7.43
CA PRO A 105 -6.85 -11.22 6.22
C PRO A 105 -7.70 -9.93 6.24
N PRO A 106 -7.24 -8.82 5.62
CA PRO A 106 -7.97 -7.55 5.58
C PRO A 106 -9.08 -7.55 4.50
N VAL A 107 -10.05 -8.46 4.61
CA VAL A 107 -11.08 -8.73 3.59
C VAL A 107 -11.84 -7.47 3.17
N SER A 108 -12.33 -6.69 4.13
CA SER A 108 -13.08 -5.45 3.87
C SER A 108 -12.26 -4.40 3.09
N THR A 109 -10.94 -4.40 3.28
CA THR A 109 -10.03 -3.51 2.54
C THR A 109 -9.94 -3.95 1.08
N PHE A 110 -9.81 -5.24 0.83
CA PHE A 110 -9.81 -5.79 -0.53
C PHE A 110 -11.15 -5.57 -1.24
N GLU A 111 -12.28 -5.82 -0.58
CA GLU A 111 -13.61 -5.57 -1.15
C GLU A 111 -13.78 -4.10 -1.55
N ARG A 112 -13.36 -3.17 -0.68
CA ARG A 112 -13.37 -1.73 -0.99
C ARG A 112 -12.47 -1.40 -2.18
N LEU A 113 -11.24 -1.93 -2.23
CA LEU A 113 -10.31 -1.69 -3.34
C LEU A 113 -10.85 -2.23 -4.67
N VAL A 114 -11.41 -3.44 -4.68
CA VAL A 114 -12.09 -4.03 -5.86
C VAL A 114 -13.27 -3.16 -6.29
N GLY A 115 -14.05 -2.65 -5.34
CA GLY A 115 -15.13 -1.69 -5.59
C GLY A 115 -14.62 -0.42 -6.27
N MET A 116 -13.54 0.16 -5.76
CA MET A 116 -12.90 1.35 -6.33
C MET A 116 -12.39 1.14 -7.75
N MET A 117 -11.86 -0.05 -8.07
CA MET A 117 -11.38 -0.38 -9.42
C MET A 117 -12.47 -0.34 -10.49
N ARG A 118 -13.75 -0.44 -10.11
CA ARG A 118 -14.89 -0.27 -11.05
C ARG A 118 -15.02 1.16 -11.56
N GLY A 119 -14.46 2.14 -10.85
CA GLY A 119 -14.46 3.55 -11.26
C GLY A 119 -13.37 3.91 -12.28
N ILE A 120 -12.56 2.95 -12.73
CA ILE A 120 -11.51 3.18 -13.74
C ILE A 120 -12.11 3.01 -15.12
N ALA A 121 -12.19 4.11 -15.87
CA ALA A 121 -12.82 4.15 -17.20
C ALA A 121 -11.98 3.49 -18.29
N ASP A 122 -10.65 3.67 -18.25
CA ASP A 122 -9.76 3.11 -19.25
C ASP A 122 -9.57 1.59 -19.03
N PRO A 123 -9.86 0.74 -20.04
CA PRO A 123 -9.82 -0.71 -19.89
C PRO A 123 -8.40 -1.25 -19.67
N LEU A 124 -7.38 -0.62 -20.26
CA LEU A 124 -5.98 -1.03 -20.09
C LEU A 124 -5.54 -0.77 -18.65
N ALA A 125 -5.73 0.46 -18.15
CA ALA A 125 -5.43 0.81 -16.76
C ALA A 125 -6.20 -0.08 -15.77
N ALA A 126 -7.47 -0.38 -16.07
CA ALA A 126 -8.30 -1.24 -15.23
C ALA A 126 -7.82 -2.70 -15.18
N VAL A 127 -7.31 -3.26 -16.29
CA VAL A 127 -6.71 -4.60 -16.30
C VAL A 127 -5.43 -4.61 -15.46
N TYR A 128 -4.54 -3.64 -15.67
CA TYR A 128 -3.25 -3.60 -14.99
C TYR A 128 -3.35 -3.36 -13.48
N VAL A 129 -4.30 -2.56 -13.01
CA VAL A 129 -4.50 -2.40 -11.56
C VAL A 129 -4.98 -3.71 -10.91
N ARG A 130 -5.78 -4.51 -11.62
CA ARG A 130 -6.22 -5.84 -11.15
C ARG A 130 -5.06 -6.83 -11.19
N THR A 131 -4.18 -6.75 -12.19
CA THR A 131 -2.93 -7.50 -12.20
C THR A 131 -2.05 -7.18 -11.00
N TYR A 132 -1.95 -5.90 -10.61
CA TYR A 132 -1.20 -5.51 -9.42
C TYR A 132 -1.83 -6.04 -8.13
N LEU A 133 -3.17 -6.02 -8.03
CA LEU A 133 -3.90 -6.62 -6.90
C LEU A 133 -3.60 -8.11 -6.72
N VAL A 134 -3.54 -8.89 -7.81
CA VAL A 134 -3.30 -10.34 -7.75
C VAL A 134 -1.83 -10.68 -7.47
N ARG A 135 -0.90 -9.79 -7.84
CA ARG A 135 0.54 -9.98 -7.63
C ARG A 135 0.99 -9.64 -6.20
N GLY A 136 0.31 -8.69 -5.55
CA GLY A 136 0.65 -8.20 -4.20
C GLY A 136 0.18 -9.12 -3.08
#